data_AF-E9HSM2-F1
#
_entry.id   AF-E9HSM2-F1
#
_cell.length_a   1.000
_cell.length_b   1.000
_cell.length_c   1.000
_cell.angle_alpha   90.00
_cell.angle_beta   90.00
_cell.angle_gamma   90.00
#
_symmetry.space_group_name_H-M   'P 1'
#
loop_
_entity.id
_entity.type
_entity.pdbx_description
1 polymer ?
#
loop_
_entity_poly.entity_id
_entity_poly.type
_entity_poly.pdbx_seq_one_letter_code
_entity_poly.pdbx_strand_id
1 'polypeptide(L)'
;MSEISEKETVSQDVSVAIATLSKDEIRLKKLKGLHLTNVKRRMGKPRTTKRLDRYKYSPKQFLKKGNHEKVTMFLSWVTGNERAYYLLDSKENADIKDFRSTNLMSPALFENDVNSVLKSFEYLFTTETWDQLVKHINEQRKVDVDYVCSTCQQCVLKNLKLKNGTRKEEPWIFCDCCQIWYHYCCENLKRKPNCQTYVCKSCRKHKL
;
A
#
# COMPACT_ATOMS: atom_id res chain seq x y z
N MET A 1 17.22 -36.69 -63.26
CA MET A 1 15.86 -36.23 -62.89
C MET A 1 15.80 -36.24 -61.39
N SER A 2 15.88 -35.07 -60.78
CA SER A 2 15.94 -34.88 -59.32
C SER A 2 15.01 -33.73 -59.00
N GLU A 3 13.81 -34.05 -58.53
CA GLU A 3 12.82 -33.05 -58.12
C GLU A 3 12.93 -32.82 -56.61
N ILE A 4 13.11 -31.55 -56.26
CA ILE A 4 13.00 -30.99 -54.92
C ILE A 4 11.54 -30.53 -54.78
N SER A 5 10.87 -30.88 -53.69
CA SER A 5 9.57 -30.29 -53.32
C SER A 5 9.57 -29.91 -51.85
N GLU A 6 9.76 -28.61 -51.61
CA GLU A 6 9.42 -27.89 -50.39
C GLU A 6 7.90 -27.77 -50.23
N LYS A 7 7.39 -27.99 -49.00
CA LYS A 7 6.04 -27.66 -48.44
C LYS A 7 5.88 -28.58 -47.21
N GLU A 8 5.59 -28.18 -45.98
CA GLU A 8 4.73 -27.14 -45.43
C GLU A 8 5.15 -26.90 -43.97
N THR A 9 5.44 -25.67 -43.58
CA THR A 9 5.61 -25.25 -42.17
C THR A 9 4.78 -23.99 -41.90
N VAL A 10 3.46 -24.09 -42.03
CA VAL A 10 2.52 -23.03 -41.63
C VAL A 10 1.29 -23.66 -41.00
N SER A 11 1.37 -24.09 -39.72
CA SER A 11 0.14 -24.53 -39.02
C SER A 11 0.16 -24.45 -37.49
N GLN A 12 1.25 -24.07 -36.82
CA GLN A 12 1.30 -24.12 -35.34
C GLN A 12 0.96 -22.80 -34.63
N ASP A 13 1.17 -21.63 -35.26
CA ASP A 13 1.05 -20.33 -34.54
C ASP A 13 -0.39 -19.80 -34.38
N VAL A 14 -1.36 -20.31 -35.15
CA VAL A 14 -2.75 -19.81 -35.09
C VAL A 14 -3.52 -20.42 -33.90
N SER A 15 -3.12 -21.60 -33.42
CA SER A 15 -3.82 -22.32 -32.36
C SER A 15 -3.62 -21.71 -30.96
N VAL A 16 -2.51 -21.00 -30.73
CA VAL A 16 -2.16 -20.41 -29.43
C VAL A 16 -2.91 -19.10 -29.18
N ALA A 17 -3.17 -18.31 -30.23
CA ALA A 17 -3.87 -17.02 -30.12
C ALA A 17 -5.38 -17.16 -29.85
N ILE A 18 -6.01 -18.27 -30.25
CA ILE A 18 -7.44 -18.53 -30.01
C ILE A 18 -7.70 -18.97 -28.56
N ALA A 19 -6.73 -19.67 -27.94
CA ALA A 19 -6.84 -20.15 -26.57
C ALA A 19 -6.70 -19.04 -25.50
N THR A 20 -6.02 -17.94 -25.81
CA THR A 20 -5.82 -16.81 -24.90
C THR A 20 -7.05 -15.90 -24.83
N LEU A 21 -7.72 -15.64 -25.96
CA LEU A 21 -8.95 -14.83 -26.01
C LEU A 21 -10.10 -15.46 -25.20
N SER A 22 -10.21 -16.79 -25.22
CA SER A 22 -11.20 -17.56 -24.43
C SER A 22 -10.99 -17.41 -22.91
N LYS A 23 -9.73 -17.40 -22.43
CA LYS A 23 -9.43 -17.28 -21.00
C LYS A 23 -9.73 -15.89 -20.45
N ASP A 24 -9.53 -14.85 -21.25
CA ASP A 24 -9.79 -13.47 -20.83
C ASP A 24 -11.29 -13.14 -20.78
N GLU A 25 -12.11 -13.67 -21.69
CA GLU A 25 -13.57 -13.57 -21.59
C GLU A 25 -14.13 -14.29 -20.35
N ILE A 26 -13.57 -15.46 -20.01
CA ILE A 26 -13.93 -16.20 -18.80
C ILE A 26 -13.56 -15.40 -17.54
N ARG A 27 -12.40 -14.70 -17.56
CA ARG A 27 -11.92 -13.85 -16.47
C ARG A 27 -12.80 -12.61 -16.29
N LEU A 28 -13.23 -11.98 -17.39
CA LEU A 28 -14.17 -10.86 -17.38
C LEU A 28 -15.58 -11.24 -16.89
N LYS A 29 -16.07 -12.43 -17.23
CA LYS A 29 -17.34 -12.96 -16.69
C LYS A 29 -17.25 -13.24 -15.18
N LYS A 30 -16.12 -13.76 -14.69
CA LYS A 30 -15.86 -13.95 -13.24
C LYS A 30 -15.81 -12.62 -12.46
N LEU A 31 -15.26 -11.56 -13.06
CA LEU A 31 -15.23 -10.22 -12.46
C LEU A 31 -16.62 -9.58 -12.37
N LYS A 32 -17.49 -9.82 -13.36
CA LYS A 32 -18.88 -9.32 -13.35
C LYS A 32 -19.80 -10.08 -12.37
N GLY A 33 -19.44 -11.31 -12.00
CA GLY A 33 -20.18 -12.13 -11.03
C GLY A 33 -19.73 -11.97 -9.57
N LEU A 34 -18.64 -11.25 -9.30
CA LEU A 34 -18.26 -10.86 -7.95
C LEU A 34 -19.20 -9.76 -7.47
N HIS A 35 -20.37 -10.18 -6.98
CA HIS A 35 -21.11 -9.42 -5.98
C HIS A 35 -20.13 -9.20 -4.83
N LEU A 36 -19.49 -8.02 -4.81
CA LEU A 36 -18.83 -7.49 -3.63
C LEU A 36 -19.91 -7.46 -2.55
N THR A 37 -19.96 -8.52 -1.74
CA THR A 37 -20.81 -8.59 -0.57
C THR A 37 -20.53 -7.33 0.20
N ASN A 38 -21.58 -6.54 0.43
CA ASN A 38 -21.53 -5.25 1.07
C ASN A 38 -20.68 -5.35 2.34
N VAL A 39 -19.40 -4.97 2.25
CA VAL A 39 -18.55 -4.74 3.40
C VAL A 39 -19.28 -3.65 4.18
N LYS A 40 -19.88 -4.03 5.32
CA LYS A 40 -20.69 -3.14 6.14
C LYS A 40 -19.89 -1.88 6.42
N ARG A 41 -20.25 -0.80 5.72
CA ARG A 41 -19.71 0.53 5.95
C ARG A 41 -19.97 0.85 7.42
N ARG A 42 -18.93 1.15 8.20
CA ARG A 42 -19.11 1.87 9.47
C ARG A 42 -19.48 3.31 9.15
N MET A 43 -20.72 3.53 8.73
CA MET A 43 -21.32 4.84 8.50
C MET A 43 -22.11 5.25 9.75
N GLY A 44 -21.55 6.16 10.54
CA GLY A 44 -22.35 7.09 11.32
C GLY A 44 -22.37 8.42 10.57
N LYS A 45 -23.52 8.82 10.02
CA LYS A 45 -23.74 10.19 9.51
C LYS A 45 -24.12 11.10 10.69
N PRO A 46 -23.43 12.21 10.98
CA PRO A 46 -23.99 13.29 11.75
C PRO A 46 -24.68 14.29 10.82
N ARG A 47 -25.96 14.58 11.13
CA ARG A 47 -26.65 15.79 10.66
C ARG A 47 -25.93 17.01 11.24
N THR A 48 -25.54 17.92 10.35
CA THR A 48 -25.30 19.37 10.54
C THR A 48 -24.82 19.84 11.92
N THR A 49 -23.64 20.45 11.96
CA THR A 49 -23.48 21.80 12.50
C THR A 49 -22.19 22.42 11.96
N LYS A 50 -22.33 23.67 11.51
CA LYS A 50 -21.29 24.50 10.94
C LYS A 50 -20.21 24.81 11.99
N ARG A 51 -18.98 24.97 11.48
CA ARG A 51 -17.75 25.43 12.14
C ARG A 51 -16.94 24.35 12.88
N LEU A 52 -15.97 23.78 12.18
CA LEU A 52 -14.55 23.89 12.52
C LEU A 52 -13.68 23.50 11.31
N ASP A 53 -12.86 24.47 10.93
CA ASP A 53 -11.61 24.43 10.16
C ASP A 53 -11.58 24.12 8.66
N ARG A 54 -10.88 25.03 7.96
CA ARG A 54 -10.61 25.14 6.53
C ARG A 54 -9.71 24.02 5.98
N TYR A 55 -9.94 22.77 6.36
CA TYR A 55 -9.27 21.65 5.71
C TYR A 55 -10.16 21.10 4.60
N LYS A 56 -9.96 21.61 3.39
CA LYS A 56 -10.49 21.02 2.15
C LYS A 56 -9.76 19.71 1.79
N TYR A 57 -9.12 19.05 2.76
CA TYR A 57 -8.44 17.78 2.58
C TYR A 57 -9.31 16.67 3.18
N SER A 58 -10.10 16.04 2.33
CA SER A 58 -10.70 14.74 2.63
C SER A 58 -9.65 13.68 2.28
N PRO A 59 -9.02 13.03 3.27
CA PRO A 59 -8.07 11.98 3.00
C PRO A 59 -8.76 10.83 2.26
N LYS A 60 -8.25 10.53 1.06
CA LYS A 60 -8.77 9.44 0.22
C LYS A 60 -8.11 8.12 0.63
N GLN A 61 -8.85 7.02 0.55
CA GLN A 61 -8.28 5.67 0.64
C GLN A 61 -7.21 5.47 -0.44
N PHE A 62 -6.20 4.65 -0.16
CA PHE A 62 -5.07 4.42 -1.07
C PHE A 62 -5.53 4.12 -2.51
N LEU A 63 -6.48 3.19 -2.69
CA LEU A 63 -7.00 2.84 -4.02
C LEU A 63 -7.70 3.99 -4.76
N LYS A 64 -8.22 4.98 -4.04
CA LYS A 64 -8.93 6.15 -4.59
C LYS A 64 -8.02 7.36 -4.85
N LYS A 65 -6.73 7.24 -4.53
CA LYS A 65 -5.73 8.28 -4.79
C LYS A 65 -5.31 8.27 -6.26
N GLY A 66 -4.79 9.41 -6.72
CA GLY A 66 -4.19 9.50 -8.06
C GLY A 66 -2.91 8.66 -8.15
N ASN A 67 -2.50 8.27 -9.36
CA ASN A 67 -1.31 7.42 -9.54
C ASN A 67 -0.04 8.03 -8.93
N HIS A 68 0.19 9.33 -9.14
CA HIS A 68 1.33 10.03 -8.54
C HIS A 68 1.34 9.94 -7.01
N GLU A 69 0.19 10.14 -6.36
CA GLU A 69 0.07 10.02 -4.90
C GLU A 69 0.29 8.58 -4.44
N LYS A 70 -0.23 7.58 -5.17
CA LYS A 70 -0.04 6.16 -4.85
C LYS A 70 1.44 5.78 -4.93
N VAL A 71 2.13 6.19 -6.00
CA VAL A 71 3.57 5.97 -6.18
C VAL A 71 4.35 6.58 -5.03
N THR A 72 4.09 7.86 -4.71
CA THR A 72 4.77 8.56 -3.61
C THR A 72 4.54 7.86 -2.28
N MET A 73 3.30 7.49 -1.98
CA MET A 73 2.95 6.80 -0.74
C MET A 73 3.59 5.41 -0.66
N PHE A 74 3.49 4.63 -1.73
CA PHE A 74 4.05 3.30 -1.80
C PHE A 74 5.57 3.33 -1.57
N LEU A 75 6.28 4.18 -2.31
CA LEU A 75 7.72 4.32 -2.16
C LEU A 75 8.08 4.80 -0.75
N SER A 76 7.32 5.73 -0.17
CA SER A 76 7.53 6.19 1.20
C SER A 76 7.31 5.11 2.27
N TRP A 77 6.46 4.12 2.00
CA TRP A 77 6.26 2.99 2.91
C TRP A 77 7.46 2.05 2.92
N VAL A 78 8.15 1.92 1.77
CA VAL A 78 9.27 0.99 1.59
C VAL A 78 10.60 1.65 1.96
N THR A 79 10.88 2.85 1.46
CA THR A 79 12.17 3.54 1.59
C THR A 79 12.14 4.71 2.59
N GLY A 80 10.95 5.22 2.85
CA GLY A 80 10.74 6.38 3.71
C GLY A 80 10.53 7.69 2.99
N ASN A 81 9.92 8.66 3.67
CA ASN A 81 9.50 9.92 3.06
C ASN A 81 10.66 10.63 2.33
N GLU A 82 11.77 10.89 3.03
CA GLU A 82 12.90 11.63 2.47
C GLU A 82 13.52 10.91 1.27
N ARG A 83 13.77 9.60 1.40
CA ARG A 83 14.35 8.79 0.31
C ARG A 83 13.40 8.64 -0.88
N ALA A 84 12.11 8.48 -0.62
CA ALA A 84 11.09 8.41 -1.67
C ALA A 84 11.04 9.70 -2.49
N TYR A 85 11.12 10.88 -1.85
CA TYR A 85 11.18 12.14 -2.59
C TYR A 85 12.44 12.24 -3.44
N TYR A 86 13.60 11.88 -2.88
CA TYR A 86 14.86 11.88 -3.64
C TYR A 86 14.76 10.99 -4.88
N LEU A 87 14.32 9.73 -4.74
CA LEU A 87 14.25 8.78 -5.85
C LEU A 87 13.28 9.22 -6.95
N LEU A 88 12.15 9.83 -6.58
CA LEU A 88 11.18 10.36 -7.55
C LEU A 88 11.71 11.58 -8.29
N ASP A 89 12.47 12.44 -7.61
CA ASP A 89 13.06 13.65 -8.20
C ASP A 89 14.25 13.30 -9.11
N SER A 90 15.16 12.44 -8.64
CA SER A 90 16.32 11.98 -9.42
C SER A 90 15.97 10.97 -10.51
N LYS A 91 14.75 10.41 -10.49
CA LYS A 91 14.29 9.33 -11.37
C LYS A 91 15.18 8.08 -11.29
N GLU A 92 15.78 7.85 -10.13
CA GLU A 92 16.55 6.64 -9.84
C GLU A 92 15.61 5.53 -9.37
N ASN A 93 15.96 4.29 -9.73
CA ASN A 93 15.29 3.12 -9.19
C ASN A 93 15.79 2.84 -7.77
N ALA A 94 14.88 2.46 -6.89
CA ALA A 94 15.23 2.03 -5.54
C ALA A 94 16.02 0.72 -5.57
N ASP A 95 17.08 0.68 -4.76
CA ASP A 95 17.93 -0.48 -4.54
C ASP A 95 17.76 -1.01 -3.10
N ILE A 96 18.33 -2.17 -2.80
CA ILE A 96 18.27 -2.83 -1.48
C ILE A 96 18.71 -1.90 -0.34
N LYS A 97 19.75 -1.10 -0.57
CA LYS A 97 20.26 -0.14 0.42
C LYS A 97 19.25 0.95 0.78
N ASP A 98 18.24 1.17 -0.07
CA ASP A 98 17.21 2.19 0.14
C ASP A 98 16.06 1.68 1.01
N PHE A 99 16.00 0.37 1.26
CA PHE A 99 14.90 -0.23 2.00
C PHE A 99 15.01 0.08 3.48
N ARG A 100 13.86 0.44 4.05
CA ARG A 100 13.72 0.43 5.50
C ARG A 100 13.81 -1.00 6.00
N SER A 101 14.20 -1.15 7.26
CA SER A 101 14.05 -2.44 7.93
C SER A 101 12.61 -2.92 7.79
N THR A 102 12.45 -4.21 7.57
CA THR A 102 11.18 -4.90 7.32
C THR A 102 10.08 -4.49 8.31
N ASN A 103 10.46 -4.40 9.58
CA ASN A 103 9.57 -3.97 10.64
C ASN A 103 9.02 -2.56 10.37
N LEU A 104 9.82 -1.61 9.86
CA LEU A 104 9.43 -0.22 9.60
C LEU A 104 8.49 0.02 8.42
N MET A 105 8.20 -1.01 7.63
CA MET A 105 7.32 -0.90 6.48
C MET A 105 5.86 -0.69 6.94
N SER A 106 5.07 0.04 6.14
CA SER A 106 3.67 0.27 6.47
C SER A 106 2.88 -1.04 6.39
N PRO A 107 2.08 -1.41 7.41
CA PRO A 107 1.22 -2.59 7.34
C PRO A 107 0.24 -2.58 6.17
N ALA A 108 -0.09 -1.40 5.64
CA ALA A 108 -0.93 -1.24 4.45
C ALA A 108 -0.34 -1.97 3.23
N LEU A 109 0.98 -2.19 3.16
CA LEU A 109 1.63 -2.96 2.10
C LEU A 109 1.17 -4.41 2.04
N PHE A 110 0.71 -4.96 3.16
CA PHE A 110 0.31 -6.37 3.24
C PHE A 110 -1.18 -6.57 2.92
N GLU A 111 -1.97 -5.50 2.80
CA GLU A 111 -3.40 -5.56 2.49
C GLU A 111 -3.65 -6.09 1.06
N ASN A 112 -4.69 -6.92 0.90
CA ASN A 112 -5.04 -7.54 -0.39
C ASN A 112 -5.33 -6.52 -1.50
N ASP A 113 -5.92 -5.39 -1.13
CA ASP A 113 -6.27 -4.32 -2.04
C ASP A 113 -5.02 -3.65 -2.62
N VAL A 114 -3.98 -3.43 -1.82
CA VAL A 114 -2.71 -2.85 -2.27
C VAL A 114 -1.98 -3.82 -3.20
N ASN A 115 -2.04 -5.12 -2.92
CA ASN A 115 -1.44 -6.16 -3.78
C ASN A 115 -1.96 -6.16 -5.21
N SER A 116 -3.23 -5.81 -5.42
CA SER A 116 -3.80 -5.73 -6.78
C SER A 116 -3.08 -4.72 -7.67
N VAL A 117 -2.43 -3.71 -7.08
CA VAL A 117 -1.72 -2.64 -7.79
C VAL A 117 -0.20 -2.70 -7.62
N LEU A 118 0.34 -3.57 -6.76
CA LEU A 118 1.78 -3.66 -6.51
C LEU A 118 2.59 -3.80 -7.80
N LYS A 119 2.18 -4.71 -8.69
CA LYS A 119 2.90 -4.96 -9.93
C LYS A 119 3.03 -3.71 -10.82
N SER A 120 2.11 -2.75 -10.69
CA SER A 120 2.22 -1.47 -11.40
C SER A 120 3.37 -0.58 -10.92
N PHE A 121 4.02 -0.90 -9.79
CA PHE A 121 5.14 -0.17 -9.20
C PHE A 121 6.50 -0.85 -9.39
N GLU A 122 6.56 -1.99 -10.08
CA GLU A 122 7.78 -2.75 -10.33
C GLU A 122 8.88 -1.89 -10.97
N TYR A 123 8.50 -0.96 -11.86
CA TYR A 123 9.43 -0.06 -12.56
C TYR A 123 10.19 0.90 -11.63
N LEU A 124 9.77 1.07 -10.37
CA LEU A 124 10.43 1.95 -9.40
C LEU A 124 11.65 1.28 -8.72
N PHE A 125 11.92 0.01 -9.00
CA PHE A 125 12.94 -0.79 -8.33
C PHE A 125 13.86 -1.45 -9.35
N THR A 126 15.06 -1.83 -8.90
CA THR A 126 15.85 -2.81 -9.65
C THR A 126 15.15 -4.18 -9.59
N THR A 127 15.34 -5.04 -10.60
CA THR A 127 14.70 -6.36 -10.66
C THR A 127 14.96 -7.18 -9.40
N GLU A 128 16.22 -7.23 -8.95
CA GLU A 128 16.61 -7.94 -7.73
C GLU A 128 15.91 -7.38 -6.50
N THR A 129 15.85 -6.06 -6.38
CA THR A 129 15.22 -5.37 -5.24
C THR A 129 13.71 -5.61 -5.21
N TRP A 130 13.06 -5.62 -6.37
CA TRP A 130 11.65 -5.93 -6.51
C TRP A 130 11.34 -7.36 -6.05
N ASP A 131 12.12 -8.33 -6.51
CA ASP A 131 11.93 -9.74 -6.14
C ASP A 131 12.08 -9.94 -4.62
N GLN A 132 13.07 -9.29 -4.01
CA GLN A 132 13.25 -9.30 -2.56
C GLN A 132 12.08 -8.65 -1.82
N LEU A 133 11.57 -7.51 -2.29
CA LEU A 133 10.39 -6.86 -1.71
C LEU A 133 9.16 -7.76 -1.77
N VAL A 134 8.87 -8.35 -2.92
CA VAL A 134 7.71 -9.23 -3.13
C VAL A 134 7.83 -10.47 -2.27
N LYS A 135 9.02 -11.10 -2.22
CA LYS A 135 9.29 -12.23 -1.32
C LYS A 135 9.00 -11.84 0.12
N HIS A 136 9.50 -10.69 0.56
CA HIS A 136 9.31 -10.20 1.91
C HIS A 136 7.84 -9.94 2.26
N ILE A 137 7.10 -9.26 1.38
CA ILE A 137 5.65 -9.02 1.53
C ILE A 137 4.90 -10.35 1.67
N ASN A 138 5.24 -11.35 0.86
CA ASN A 138 4.61 -12.66 0.90
C ASN A 138 4.96 -13.46 2.17
N GLU A 139 6.17 -13.31 2.70
CA GLU A 139 6.57 -13.93 3.97
C GLU A 139 5.85 -13.31 5.16
N GLN A 140 5.78 -11.98 5.23
CA GLN A 140 5.06 -11.27 6.29
C GLN A 140 3.57 -11.60 6.32
N ARG A 141 2.95 -11.87 5.16
CA ARG A 141 1.55 -12.31 5.07
C ARG A 141 1.26 -13.67 5.71
N LYS A 142 2.26 -14.55 5.80
CA LYS A 142 2.08 -15.87 6.42
C LYS A 142 2.13 -15.80 7.94
N VAL A 143 2.65 -14.70 8.49
CA VAL A 143 2.71 -14.43 9.92
C VAL A 143 1.54 -13.51 10.27
N ASP A 144 0.85 -13.75 11.38
CA ASP A 144 -0.06 -12.74 11.91
C ASP A 144 0.77 -11.50 12.25
N VAL A 145 0.70 -10.48 11.39
CA VAL A 145 1.47 -9.25 11.55
C VAL A 145 0.89 -8.51 12.75
N ASP A 146 1.59 -8.59 13.89
CA ASP A 146 1.33 -7.73 15.03
C ASP A 146 1.47 -6.28 14.56
N TYR A 147 0.35 -5.56 14.44
CA TYR A 147 0.37 -4.14 14.09
C TYR A 147 1.14 -3.39 15.17
N VAL A 148 2.25 -2.77 14.79
CA VAL A 148 3.02 -1.92 15.71
C VAL A 148 2.73 -0.46 15.40
N CYS A 149 2.41 0.32 16.43
CA CYS A 149 2.28 1.76 16.29
C CYS A 149 3.58 2.34 15.76
N SER A 150 3.52 3.15 14.69
CA SER A 150 4.72 3.71 14.07
C SER A 150 5.61 4.51 15.03
N THR A 151 5.02 5.21 16.01
CA THR A 151 5.80 5.88 17.07
C THR A 151 6.47 4.88 18.01
N CYS A 152 5.76 3.84 18.45
CA CYS A 152 6.33 2.81 19.31
C CYS A 152 7.45 2.06 18.61
N GLN A 153 7.29 1.79 17.33
CA GLN A 153 8.28 1.16 16.49
C GLN A 153 9.58 2.00 16.40
N GLN A 154 9.46 3.31 16.24
CA GLN A 154 10.62 4.21 16.29
C GLN A 154 11.31 4.19 17.66
N CYS A 155 10.55 4.07 18.76
CA CYS A 155 11.14 3.94 20.10
C CYS A 155 11.94 2.64 20.25
N VAL A 156 11.39 1.52 19.77
CA VAL A 156 12.07 0.21 19.80
C VAL A 156 13.41 0.29 19.08
N LEU A 157 13.43 0.85 17.87
CA LEU A 157 14.67 0.97 17.08
C LEU A 157 15.72 1.88 17.70
N LYS A 158 15.28 2.91 18.41
CA LYS A 158 16.19 3.86 19.07
C LYS A 158 16.62 3.37 20.46
N ASN A 159 16.30 2.13 20.84
CA ASN A 159 16.48 1.59 22.20
C ASN A 159 15.92 2.52 23.29
N LEU A 160 14.90 3.31 22.94
CA LEU A 160 14.26 4.22 23.89
C LEU A 160 13.28 3.41 24.71
N LYS A 161 13.34 3.57 26.04
CA LYS A 161 12.30 3.03 26.93
C LYS A 161 10.94 3.52 26.42
N LEU A 162 10.11 2.58 25.98
CA LEU A 162 8.69 2.86 25.76
C LEU A 162 8.18 3.42 27.08
N LYS A 163 7.70 4.66 27.07
CA LYS A 163 7.40 5.40 28.31
C LYS A 163 6.47 4.62 29.25
N ASN A 164 5.63 3.74 28.70
CA ASN A 164 4.94 2.66 29.40
C ASN A 164 5.11 1.40 28.53
N GLY A 165 5.29 0.21 29.13
CA GLY A 165 5.46 -1.08 28.42
C GLY A 165 4.46 -1.33 27.29
N THR A 166 4.75 -2.30 26.42
CA THR A 166 3.97 -2.66 25.22
C THR A 166 2.48 -2.37 25.38
N ARG A 167 2.04 -1.26 24.78
CA ARG A 167 0.71 -0.66 24.97
C ARG A 167 -0.39 -1.43 24.23
N LYS A 168 -0.39 -2.77 24.29
CA LYS A 168 -1.34 -3.62 23.54
C LYS A 168 -2.79 -3.25 23.85
N GLU A 169 -3.07 -2.75 25.04
CA GLU A 169 -4.42 -2.38 25.51
C GLU A 169 -4.81 -0.90 25.25
N GLU A 170 -3.88 -0.05 24.79
CA GLU A 170 -4.20 1.35 24.57
C GLU A 170 -5.03 1.55 23.30
N PRO A 171 -5.95 2.53 23.27
CA PRO A 171 -6.76 2.80 22.10
C PRO A 171 -5.91 3.25 20.92
N TRP A 172 -6.26 2.72 19.75
CA TRP A 172 -5.59 2.97 18.48
C TRP A 172 -6.39 3.90 17.58
N ILE A 173 -5.67 4.68 16.77
CA ILE A 173 -6.23 5.53 15.72
C ILE A 173 -5.49 5.30 14.41
N PHE A 174 -6.25 5.27 13.31
CA PHE A 174 -5.71 5.16 11.97
C PHE A 174 -5.57 6.56 11.36
N CYS A 175 -4.40 6.88 10.80
CA CYS A 175 -4.19 8.12 10.07
C CYS A 175 -4.65 7.95 8.63
N ASP A 176 -5.66 8.70 8.21
CA ASP A 176 -6.16 8.61 6.84
C ASP A 176 -5.19 9.21 5.80
N CYS A 177 -4.15 9.95 6.23
CA CYS A 177 -3.15 10.51 5.32
C CYS A 177 -2.06 9.50 4.97
N CYS A 178 -1.36 8.93 5.97
CA CYS A 178 -0.29 7.96 5.75
C CYS A 178 -0.75 6.49 5.80
N GLN A 179 -2.00 6.23 6.17
CA GLN A 179 -2.59 4.89 6.33
C GLN A 179 -1.84 4.03 7.36
N ILE A 180 -1.42 4.66 8.46
CA ILE A 180 -0.65 4.02 9.54
C ILE A 180 -1.45 4.11 10.85
N TRP A 181 -1.33 3.06 11.67
CA TRP A 181 -1.93 2.96 12.99
C TRP A 181 -1.03 3.58 14.07
N TYR A 182 -1.66 4.32 15.00
CA TYR A 182 -1.00 4.97 16.13
C TYR A 182 -1.77 4.75 17.43
N HIS A 183 -1.08 4.60 18.56
CA HIS A 183 -1.73 4.73 19.86
C HIS A 183 -2.12 6.18 20.13
N TYR A 184 -3.22 6.39 20.84
CA TYR A 184 -3.68 7.73 21.23
C TYR A 184 -2.60 8.51 21.98
N CYS A 185 -2.00 7.89 22.98
CA CYS A 185 -0.91 8.43 23.77
C CYS A 185 0.35 8.78 22.95
N CYS A 186 0.69 8.02 21.90
CA CYS A 186 1.78 8.38 20.98
C CYS A 186 1.46 9.65 20.18
N GLU A 187 0.19 9.84 19.89
CA GLU A 187 -0.34 11.01 19.19
C GLU A 187 -0.83 12.13 20.13
N ASN A 188 -0.52 12.05 21.43
CA ASN A 188 -1.00 12.99 22.48
C ASN A 188 -2.52 13.19 22.48
N LEU A 189 -3.28 12.17 22.09
CA LEU A 189 -4.73 12.15 22.17
C LEU A 189 -5.14 11.61 23.54
N LYS A 190 -6.00 12.36 24.25
CA LYS A 190 -6.60 11.91 25.51
C LYS A 190 -7.89 11.12 25.31
N ARG A 191 -8.52 11.29 24.15
CA ARG A 191 -9.80 10.69 23.78
C ARG A 191 -9.90 10.55 22.27
N LYS A 192 -10.88 9.78 21.82
CA LYS A 192 -11.19 9.62 20.40
C LYS A 192 -11.50 10.99 19.80
N PRO A 193 -10.86 11.39 18.69
CA PRO A 193 -11.22 12.61 18.00
C PRO A 193 -12.69 12.56 17.55
N ASN A 194 -13.41 13.68 17.70
CA ASN A 194 -14.82 13.79 17.29
C ASN A 194 -14.99 13.95 15.77
N CYS A 195 -13.90 14.01 15.02
CA CYS A 195 -13.90 14.11 13.57
C CYS A 195 -13.93 12.72 12.92
N GLN A 196 -14.55 12.63 11.74
CA GLN A 196 -14.60 11.39 10.95
C GLN A 196 -13.24 10.98 10.39
N THR A 197 -12.33 11.95 10.26
CA THR A 197 -11.01 11.77 9.68
C THR A 197 -9.94 12.14 10.68
N TYR A 198 -8.82 11.44 10.67
CA TYR A 198 -7.67 11.70 11.51
C TYR A 198 -6.40 11.81 10.68
N VAL A 199 -5.61 12.85 10.96
CA VAL A 199 -4.29 13.05 10.36
C VAL A 199 -3.27 13.11 11.49
N CYS A 200 -2.27 12.22 11.47
CA CYS A 200 -1.24 12.13 12.51
C CYS A 200 -0.35 13.37 12.56
N LYS A 201 0.35 13.56 13.69
CA LYS A 201 1.28 14.69 13.89
C LYS A 201 2.29 14.84 12.76
N SER A 202 2.85 13.73 12.27
CA SER A 202 3.81 13.73 11.16
C SER A 202 3.18 14.29 9.89
N CYS A 203 2.04 13.75 9.46
CA CYS A 203 1.33 14.22 8.27
C CYS A 203 0.79 15.66 8.40
N ARG A 204 0.56 16.16 9.62
CA ARG A 204 0.20 17.57 9.85
C ARG A 204 1.38 18.52 9.62
N LYS A 205 2.60 18.13 9.98
CA LYS A 205 3.81 18.96 9.81
C LYS A 205 4.21 19.17 8.36
N HIS A 206 4.02 18.17 7.51
CA HIS A 206 4.38 18.23 6.08
C HIS A 206 3.34 18.96 5.19
N LYS A 207 2.36 19.66 5.79
CA LYS A 207 1.30 20.41 5.08
C LYS A 207 1.31 21.91 5.37
N LEU A 208 2.34 22.38 6.07
CA LEU A 208 2.70 23.79 6.25
C LEU A 208 4.05 24.00 5.56
#